data_AF-A0A933FC99-F1
#
_entry.id   AF-A0A933FC99-F1
#
_cell.length_a   1.000
_cell.length_b   1.000
_cell.length_c   1.000
_cell.angle_alpha   90.00
_cell.angle_beta   90.00
_cell.angle_gamma   90.00
#
_symmetry.space_group_name_H-M   'P 1'
#
loop_
_entity.id
_entity.type
_entity.pdbx_description
1 polymer ?
#
loop_
_entity_poly.entity_id
_entity_poly.type
_entity_poly.pdbx_seq_one_letter_code
_entity_poly.pdbx_strand_id
1 'polypeptide(L)'
;MRRRRRPRRRRVAPASENALIVQSDCSVLLEVHAPRAEDARAALAPFAELVKSPEHVHTYRLTPLSIWNARAAGLGAGQMVTALREHARYAVPPNVEQEILELAARYGRVVITRHGAWLRCACLDEMTAERLSRDQEAGRYLTDRIDGSSFRVGPRERGAFKQALVAAGFPAEDLAGYVAGEPFPVALRESVASGPAFVVRDYQRQAAEAFYLAGSERGGSGVVVLPCGAGKTIVGLAAMELVGQTTLVLTTSLTAVKQWRRELLDKTSVRPDDIAEYTGERKNTGPVTLTTYQILTWRADREGEFPHLELFRARSWGLVIYDEVH
;
A
#
# COMPACT_ATOMS: atom_id res chain seq x y z
N MET A 1 2.48 70.28 32.41
CA MET A 1 2.92 69.18 31.52
C MET A 1 2.48 67.83 32.09
N ARG A 2 1.41 67.22 31.58
CA ARG A 2 1.04 65.82 31.91
C ARG A 2 1.00 65.00 30.62
N ARG A 3 2.03 64.18 30.39
CA ARG A 3 2.13 63.29 29.22
C ARG A 3 1.11 62.16 29.37
N ARG A 4 0.12 62.10 28.48
CA ARG A 4 -0.80 60.96 28.31
C ARG A 4 0.01 59.74 27.82
N ARG A 5 0.01 58.65 28.60
CA ARG A 5 0.54 57.35 28.20
C ARG A 5 -0.39 56.75 27.13
N ARG A 6 0.17 56.40 25.96
CA ARG A 6 -0.51 55.62 24.91
C ARG A 6 -0.80 54.19 25.42
N PRO A 7 -1.92 53.55 25.04
CA PRO A 7 -2.18 52.17 25.41
C PRO A 7 -1.23 51.23 24.66
N ARG A 8 -0.73 50.22 25.39
CA ARG A 8 0.15 49.16 24.87
C ARG A 8 -0.56 48.39 23.75
N ARG A 9 0.19 48.13 22.66
CA ARG A 9 -0.22 47.26 21.55
C ARG A 9 -0.72 45.91 22.07
N ARG A 10 -1.81 45.42 21.47
CA ARG A 10 -2.36 44.07 21.66
C ARG A 10 -1.24 43.03 21.59
N ARG A 11 -1.17 42.16 22.61
CA ARG A 11 -0.44 40.89 22.53
C ARG A 11 -1.03 40.07 21.38
N VAL A 12 -0.22 39.75 20.39
CA VAL A 12 -0.52 38.72 19.39
C VAL A 12 -0.62 37.41 20.16
N ALA A 13 -1.73 36.67 20.00
CA ALA A 13 -1.87 35.33 20.56
C ALA A 13 -0.69 34.46 20.07
N PRO A 14 -0.19 33.50 20.86
CA PRO A 14 0.86 32.60 20.37
C PRO A 14 0.38 31.97 19.06
N ALA A 15 1.21 32.02 18.03
CA ALA A 15 0.98 31.26 16.81
C ALA A 15 0.85 29.79 17.23
N SER A 16 -0.26 29.16 16.88
CA SER A 16 -0.52 27.78 17.25
C SER A 16 0.68 26.91 16.82
N GLU A 17 1.19 26.10 17.75
CA GLU A 17 2.32 25.17 17.54
C GLU A 17 1.99 24.08 16.50
N ASN A 18 0.72 23.94 16.15
CA ASN A 18 0.23 23.04 15.13
C ASN A 18 0.70 23.43 13.73
N ALA A 19 0.94 22.40 12.91
CA ALA A 19 1.63 22.51 11.63
C ALA A 19 0.70 22.37 10.41
N LEU A 20 -0.54 21.89 10.58
CA LEU A 20 -1.43 21.61 9.45
C LEU A 20 -2.35 22.80 9.13
N ILE A 21 -2.54 23.04 7.84
CA ILE A 21 -3.56 23.93 7.30
C ILE A 21 -4.40 23.09 6.34
N VAL A 22 -5.63 22.76 6.74
CA VAL A 22 -6.56 21.96 5.95
C VAL A 22 -7.42 22.87 5.09
N GLN A 23 -7.42 22.65 3.79
CA GLN A 23 -8.17 23.43 2.81
C GLN A 23 -9.48 22.72 2.44
N SER A 24 -10.47 23.50 1.99
CA SER A 24 -11.81 22.97 1.66
C SER A 24 -11.83 22.00 0.46
N ASP A 25 -10.77 21.98 -0.35
CA ASP A 25 -10.58 21.09 -1.50
C ASP A 25 -9.83 19.79 -1.15
N CYS A 26 -9.79 19.44 0.15
CA CYS A 26 -9.10 18.27 0.68
C CYS A 26 -7.57 18.27 0.49
N SER A 27 -6.97 19.42 0.14
CA SER A 27 -5.52 19.60 0.26
C SER A 27 -5.14 19.97 1.70
N VAL A 28 -3.99 19.49 2.15
CA VAL A 28 -3.45 19.75 3.49
C VAL A 28 -2.02 20.26 3.36
N LEU A 29 -1.77 21.45 3.86
CA LEU A 29 -0.42 22.02 3.91
C LEU A 29 0.20 21.72 5.28
N LEU A 30 1.42 21.21 5.28
CA LEU A 30 2.21 20.94 6.48
C LEU A 30 3.42 21.88 6.49
N GLU A 31 3.46 22.80 7.45
CA GLU A 31 4.62 23.68 7.66
C GLU A 31 5.74 22.91 8.35
N VAL A 32 6.89 22.75 7.68
CA VAL A 32 8.01 21.92 8.13
C VAL A 32 8.68 22.48 9.39
N HIS A 33 8.69 23.81 9.54
CA HIS A 33 9.37 24.52 10.61
C HIS A 33 8.51 24.72 11.87
N ALA A 34 7.26 24.23 11.86
CA ALA A 34 6.39 24.30 13.03
C ALA A 34 6.85 23.31 14.12
N PRO A 35 6.72 23.66 15.42
CA PRO A 35 7.20 22.80 16.51
C PRO A 35 6.64 21.37 16.48
N ARG A 36 5.37 21.19 16.08
CA ARG A 36 4.70 19.89 16.00
C ARG A 36 4.68 19.27 14.59
N ALA A 37 5.59 19.68 13.70
CA ALA A 37 5.57 19.24 12.30
C ALA A 37 5.79 17.73 12.12
N GLU A 38 6.71 17.13 12.89
CA GLU A 38 6.97 15.68 12.83
C GLU A 38 5.76 14.88 13.33
N ASP A 39 5.18 15.25 14.48
CA ASP A 39 3.99 14.59 15.01
C ASP A 39 2.80 14.73 14.05
N ALA A 40 2.61 15.92 13.49
CA ALA A 40 1.55 16.17 12.51
C ALA A 40 1.76 15.33 11.23
N ARG A 41 3.01 15.15 10.80
CA ARG A 41 3.34 14.29 9.66
C ARG A 41 3.01 12.84 9.95
N ALA A 42 3.42 12.35 11.12
CA ALA A 42 3.16 10.98 11.55
C ALA A 42 1.65 10.70 11.69
N ALA A 43 0.89 11.67 12.20
CA ALA A 43 -0.56 11.56 12.33
C ALA A 43 -1.29 11.59 10.97
N LEU A 44 -0.79 12.38 9.99
CA LEU A 44 -1.41 12.57 8.69
C LEU A 44 -1.07 11.45 7.67
N ALA A 45 0.16 10.95 7.69
CA ALA A 45 0.69 10.00 6.72
C ALA A 45 -0.18 8.73 6.50
N PRO A 46 -0.86 8.16 7.51
CA PRO A 46 -1.66 6.94 7.32
C PRO A 46 -2.86 7.10 6.38
N PHE A 47 -3.37 8.32 6.17
CA PHE A 47 -4.62 8.55 5.44
C PHE A 47 -4.56 9.69 4.42
N ALA A 48 -3.36 10.20 4.11
CA ALA A 48 -3.15 11.25 3.11
C ALA A 48 -1.96 10.92 2.18
N GLU A 49 -2.07 11.32 0.92
CA GLU A 49 -1.02 11.17 -0.07
C GLU A 49 -0.13 12.41 -0.11
N LEU A 50 1.20 12.23 -0.09
CA LEU A 50 2.15 13.32 -0.29
C LEU A 50 2.19 13.70 -1.77
N VAL A 51 1.84 14.95 -2.08
CA VAL A 51 1.86 15.49 -3.46
C VAL A 51 3.20 16.16 -3.77
N LYS A 52 3.73 16.96 -2.84
CA LYS A 52 5.03 17.64 -2.97
C LYS A 52 5.65 17.96 -1.61
N SER A 53 6.97 17.94 -1.53
CA SER A 53 7.73 18.19 -0.30
C SER A 53 8.88 19.20 -0.49
N PRO A 54 8.60 20.47 -0.84
CA PRO A 54 9.61 21.52 -0.84
C PRO A 54 10.02 21.92 0.59
N GLU A 55 11.13 22.65 0.72
CA GLU A 55 11.84 22.93 1.98
C GLU A 55 10.98 23.47 3.15
N HIS A 56 9.97 24.29 2.87
CA HIS A 56 9.21 24.97 3.93
C HIS A 56 7.80 24.41 4.16
N VAL A 57 7.14 23.90 3.12
CA VAL A 57 5.73 23.50 3.18
C VAL A 57 5.49 22.26 2.34
N HIS A 58 5.15 21.15 2.97
CA HIS A 58 4.72 19.95 2.25
C HIS A 58 3.23 20.06 1.91
N THR A 59 2.81 19.52 0.77
CA THR A 59 1.40 19.44 0.38
C THR A 59 0.98 18.00 0.31
N TYR A 60 -0.06 17.66 1.06
CA TYR A 60 -0.74 16.39 1.03
C TYR A 60 -2.12 16.55 0.42
N ARG A 61 -2.73 15.43 0.02
CA ARG A 61 -4.11 15.36 -0.43
C ARG A 61 -4.81 14.18 0.22
N LEU A 62 -6.03 14.43 0.67
CA LEU A 62 -6.95 13.38 1.09
C LEU A 62 -7.68 12.90 -0.16
N THR A 63 -7.50 11.63 -0.52
CA THR A 63 -8.12 11.01 -1.70
C THR A 63 -9.05 9.88 -1.23
N PRO A 64 -10.03 9.45 -2.05
CA PRO A 64 -10.80 8.25 -1.75
C PRO A 64 -9.91 7.05 -1.44
N LEU A 65 -8.86 6.84 -2.24
CA LEU A 65 -7.93 5.73 -2.05
C LEU A 65 -7.15 5.83 -0.74
N SER A 66 -6.64 7.01 -0.36
CA SER A 66 -5.89 7.18 0.89
C SER A 66 -6.77 6.91 2.12
N ILE A 67 -8.03 7.36 2.10
CA ILE A 67 -9.00 7.12 3.18
C ILE A 67 -9.39 5.63 3.24
N TRP A 68 -9.62 4.98 2.10
CA TRP A 68 -9.96 3.55 2.06
C TRP A 68 -8.79 2.65 2.47
N ASN A 69 -7.57 2.98 2.07
CA ASN A 69 -6.36 2.27 2.53
C ASN A 69 -6.19 2.39 4.04
N ALA A 70 -6.44 3.58 4.59
CA ALA A 70 -6.40 3.79 6.03
C ALA A 70 -7.47 2.96 6.76
N ARG A 71 -8.69 2.86 6.20
CA ARG A 71 -9.73 1.96 6.72
C ARG A 71 -9.33 0.49 6.66
N ALA A 72 -8.72 0.04 5.56
CA ALA A 72 -8.21 -1.31 5.40
C ALA A 72 -7.11 -1.63 6.43
N ALA A 73 -6.27 -0.65 6.76
CA ALA A 73 -5.26 -0.73 7.82
C ALA A 73 -5.85 -0.64 9.24
N GLY A 74 -7.17 -0.52 9.40
CA GLY A 74 -7.85 -0.50 10.69
C GLY A 74 -8.02 0.88 11.33
N LEU A 75 -7.56 1.96 10.69
CA LEU A 75 -7.75 3.32 11.21
C LEU A 75 -9.22 3.74 11.09
N GLY A 76 -9.84 4.18 12.18
CA GLY A 76 -11.23 4.65 12.19
C GLY A 76 -11.39 6.06 11.60
N ALA A 77 -12.53 6.32 10.97
CA ALA A 77 -12.84 7.64 10.38
C ALA A 77 -12.75 8.78 11.42
N GLY A 78 -13.28 8.54 12.63
CA GLY A 78 -13.19 9.49 13.74
C GLY A 78 -11.75 9.77 14.17
N GLN A 79 -10.85 8.79 14.11
CA GLN A 79 -9.44 8.99 14.43
C GLN A 79 -8.76 9.89 13.39
N MET A 80 -9.10 9.76 12.10
CA MET A 80 -8.59 10.64 11.04
C MET A 80 -9.05 12.09 11.25
N VAL A 81 -10.33 12.30 11.55
CA VAL A 81 -10.89 13.63 11.83
C VAL A 81 -10.25 14.23 13.09
N THR A 82 -10.10 13.46 14.15
CA THR A 82 -9.42 13.89 15.38
C THR A 82 -7.97 14.27 15.10
N ALA A 83 -7.22 13.47 14.34
CA ALA A 83 -5.85 13.78 13.96
C ALA A 83 -5.74 15.13 13.21
N LEU A 84 -6.65 15.41 12.26
CA LEU A 84 -6.69 16.71 11.60
C LEU A 84 -6.97 17.84 12.60
N ARG A 85 -7.98 17.69 13.45
CA ARG A 85 -8.35 18.73 14.44
C ARG A 85 -7.23 19.02 15.43
N GLU A 86 -6.56 18.00 15.94
CA GLU A 86 -5.49 18.12 16.94
C GLU A 86 -4.23 18.77 16.39
N HIS A 87 -3.96 18.60 15.09
CA HIS A 87 -2.75 19.08 14.42
C HIS A 87 -2.99 20.24 13.45
N ALA A 88 -4.23 20.73 13.31
CA ALA A 88 -4.55 21.89 12.49
C ALA A 88 -4.33 23.21 13.24
N ARG A 89 -3.78 24.20 12.55
CA ARG A 89 -3.62 25.57 13.04
C ARG A 89 -4.94 26.34 13.01
N TYR A 90 -5.83 26.00 12.09
CA TYR A 90 -7.15 26.59 11.92
C TYR A 90 -8.22 25.52 12.02
N ALA A 91 -9.46 25.92 12.25
CA ALA A 91 -10.58 24.98 12.25
C ALA A 91 -10.64 24.22 10.91
N VAL A 92 -10.79 22.90 11.00
CA VAL A 92 -10.94 22.03 9.83
C VAL A 92 -12.27 22.37 9.13
N PRO A 93 -12.30 22.56 7.80
CA PRO A 93 -13.54 22.82 7.08
C PRO A 93 -14.55 21.67 7.29
N PRO A 94 -15.82 21.95 7.67
CA PRO A 94 -16.80 20.90 7.96
C PRO A 94 -17.05 19.95 6.79
N ASN A 95 -16.96 20.44 5.56
CA ASN A 95 -17.12 19.62 4.36
C ASN A 95 -16.02 18.56 4.23
N VAL A 96 -14.79 18.85 4.66
CA VAL A 96 -13.67 17.89 4.62
C VAL A 96 -13.91 16.78 5.65
N GLU A 97 -14.40 17.12 6.84
CA GLU A 97 -14.74 16.12 7.86
C GLU A 97 -15.87 15.20 7.39
N GLN A 98 -16.92 15.78 6.79
CA GLN A 98 -18.03 15.02 6.21
C GLN A 98 -17.54 14.09 5.08
N GLU A 99 -16.70 14.59 4.17
CA GLU A 99 -16.11 13.80 3.08
C GLU A 99 -15.33 12.59 3.63
N ILE A 100 -14.48 12.78 4.64
CA ILE A 100 -13.73 11.68 5.28
C ILE A 100 -14.68 10.63 5.85
N LEU A 101 -15.70 11.06 6.59
CA LEU A 101 -16.67 10.16 7.23
C LEU A 101 -17.45 9.36 6.17
N GLU A 102 -17.92 10.04 5.11
CA GLU A 102 -18.66 9.41 4.01
C GLU A 102 -17.82 8.41 3.24
N LEU A 103 -16.60 8.79 2.85
CA LEU A 103 -15.66 7.92 2.14
C LEU A 103 -15.30 6.70 2.99
N ALA A 104 -14.96 6.93 4.26
CA ALA A 104 -14.61 5.87 5.19
C ALA A 104 -15.76 4.87 5.44
N ALA A 105 -17.00 5.34 5.42
CA ALA A 105 -18.19 4.49 5.57
C ALA A 105 -18.46 3.60 4.36
N ARG A 106 -17.84 3.86 3.19
CA ARG A 106 -17.97 2.98 2.01
C ARG A 106 -17.11 1.72 2.10
N TYR A 107 -15.99 1.78 2.82
CA TYR A 107 -15.15 0.61 3.04
C TYR A 107 -15.85 -0.42 3.93
N GLY A 108 -15.78 -1.70 3.55
CA GLY A 108 -16.46 -2.80 4.24
C GLY A 108 -17.94 -2.96 3.87
N ARG A 109 -18.50 -2.11 2.99
CA ARG A 109 -19.85 -2.33 2.44
C ARG A 109 -19.91 -3.42 1.39
N VAL A 110 -18.76 -3.77 0.81
CA VAL A 110 -18.60 -4.86 -0.15
C VAL A 110 -17.47 -5.74 0.37
N VAL A 111 -17.74 -7.03 0.52
CA VAL A 111 -16.77 -8.02 0.98
C VAL A 111 -16.65 -9.11 -0.06
N ILE A 112 -15.42 -9.47 -0.42
CA ILE A 112 -15.14 -10.59 -1.33
C ILE A 112 -14.59 -11.75 -0.51
N THR A 113 -15.24 -12.92 -0.54
CA THR A 113 -14.77 -14.13 0.14
C THR A 113 -14.63 -15.30 -0.83
N ARG A 114 -13.78 -16.27 -0.48
CA ARG A 114 -13.61 -17.49 -1.27
C ARG A 114 -14.67 -18.53 -0.90
N HIS A 115 -15.36 -19.07 -1.92
CA HIS A 115 -16.32 -20.15 -1.79
C HIS A 115 -15.94 -21.29 -2.74
N GLY A 116 -14.96 -22.11 -2.33
CA GLY A 116 -14.43 -23.19 -3.15
C GLY A 116 -13.80 -22.67 -4.44
N ALA A 117 -14.39 -23.01 -5.59
CA ALA A 117 -13.89 -22.66 -6.92
C ALA A 117 -14.31 -21.25 -7.40
N TRP A 118 -15.13 -20.52 -6.65
CA TRP A 118 -15.64 -19.20 -7.02
C TRP A 118 -15.55 -18.20 -5.86
N LEU A 119 -15.82 -16.93 -6.14
CA LEU A 119 -15.78 -15.85 -5.14
C LEU A 119 -17.17 -15.30 -4.87
N ARG A 120 -17.53 -15.10 -3.61
CA ARG A 120 -18.77 -14.41 -3.23
C ARG A 120 -18.48 -12.94 -3.03
N CYS A 121 -19.24 -12.09 -3.71
CA CYS A 121 -19.31 -10.66 -3.43
C CYS A 121 -20.55 -10.43 -2.55
N ALA A 122 -20.35 -10.14 -1.27
CA ALA A 122 -21.42 -9.81 -0.33
C ALA A 122 -21.48 -8.29 -0.13
N CYS A 123 -22.65 -7.71 -0.34
CA CYS A 123 -22.92 -6.31 -0.02
C CYS A 123 -23.57 -6.21 1.36
N LEU A 124 -23.34 -5.09 2.06
CA LEU A 124 -23.90 -4.84 3.38
C LEU A 124 -25.44 -4.82 3.38
N ASP A 125 -26.04 -4.33 2.29
CA ASP A 125 -27.48 -4.17 2.14
C ASP A 125 -27.92 -4.32 0.68
N GLU A 126 -29.23 -4.52 0.48
CA GLU A 126 -29.83 -4.70 -0.85
C GLU A 126 -29.68 -3.44 -1.73
N MET A 127 -29.68 -2.25 -1.14
CA MET A 127 -29.50 -1.00 -1.88
C MET A 127 -28.13 -0.94 -2.55
N THR A 128 -27.07 -1.33 -1.82
CA THR A 128 -25.71 -1.42 -2.34
C THR A 128 -25.63 -2.47 -3.44
N ALA A 129 -26.25 -3.64 -3.22
CA ALA A 129 -26.28 -4.70 -4.22
C ALA A 129 -26.98 -4.27 -5.51
N GLU A 130 -28.14 -3.63 -5.42
CA GLU A 130 -28.87 -3.10 -6.58
C GLU A 130 -28.06 -2.03 -7.30
N ARG A 131 -27.44 -1.10 -6.57
CA ARG A 131 -26.59 -0.07 -7.17
C ARG A 131 -25.42 -0.67 -7.94
N LEU A 132 -24.71 -1.65 -7.37
CA LEU A 132 -23.57 -2.30 -8.02
C LEU A 132 -23.99 -3.16 -9.21
N SER A 133 -25.13 -3.84 -9.13
CA SER A 133 -25.67 -4.63 -10.26
C SER A 133 -26.00 -3.78 -11.49
N ARG A 134 -26.36 -2.51 -11.28
CA ARG A 134 -26.67 -1.55 -12.35
C ARG A 134 -25.48 -0.72 -12.79
N ASP A 135 -24.36 -0.80 -12.07
CA ASP A 135 -23.14 -0.10 -12.45
C ASP A 135 -22.58 -0.71 -13.74
N GLN A 136 -22.21 0.16 -14.70
CA GLN A 136 -21.84 -0.25 -16.05
C GLN A 136 -20.58 -1.11 -16.09
N GLU A 137 -19.65 -0.91 -15.16
CA GLU A 137 -18.37 -1.63 -15.11
C GLU A 137 -18.39 -2.72 -14.04
N ALA A 138 -18.79 -2.39 -12.80
CA ALA A 138 -18.79 -3.36 -11.71
C ALA A 138 -19.83 -4.48 -11.93
N GLY A 139 -21.00 -4.14 -12.48
CA GLY A 139 -22.08 -5.09 -12.73
C GLY A 139 -21.71 -6.23 -13.70
N ARG A 140 -20.76 -6.00 -14.62
CA ARG A 140 -20.33 -7.01 -15.61
C ARG A 140 -19.69 -8.24 -14.99
N TYR A 141 -19.11 -8.10 -13.81
CA TYR A 141 -18.42 -9.18 -13.09
C TYR A 141 -19.36 -9.92 -12.13
N LEU A 142 -20.54 -9.37 -11.86
CA LEU A 142 -21.58 -9.98 -11.04
C LEU A 142 -22.38 -10.94 -11.91
N THR A 143 -22.25 -12.23 -11.64
CA THR A 143 -22.87 -13.29 -12.47
C THR A 143 -24.19 -13.76 -11.88
N ASP A 144 -24.14 -14.78 -11.03
CA ASP A 144 -25.33 -15.33 -10.37
C ASP A 144 -25.66 -14.53 -9.11
N ARG A 145 -26.89 -14.03 -8.97
CA ARG A 145 -27.38 -13.46 -7.72
C ARG A 145 -27.73 -14.61 -6.76
N ILE A 146 -27.05 -14.67 -5.63
CA ILE A 146 -27.17 -15.74 -4.63
C ILE A 146 -28.36 -15.45 -3.70
N ASP A 147 -28.49 -14.19 -3.29
CA ASP A 147 -29.55 -13.68 -2.42
C ASP A 147 -29.77 -12.17 -2.64
N GLY A 148 -30.54 -11.51 -1.76
CA GLY A 148 -30.86 -10.08 -1.87
C GLY A 148 -29.63 -9.14 -1.86
N SER A 149 -28.50 -9.58 -1.31
CA SER A 149 -27.31 -8.72 -1.17
C SER A 149 -26.00 -9.33 -1.68
N SER A 150 -26.00 -10.53 -2.26
CA SER A 150 -24.77 -11.17 -2.71
C SER A 150 -24.82 -11.83 -4.08
N PHE A 151 -23.64 -11.88 -4.69
CA PHE A 151 -23.43 -12.35 -6.06
C PHE A 151 -22.22 -13.28 -6.16
N ARG A 152 -22.22 -14.09 -7.20
CA ARG A 152 -21.07 -14.87 -7.62
C ARG A 152 -20.16 -14.05 -8.53
N VAL A 153 -18.86 -14.17 -8.31
CA VAL A 153 -17.79 -13.55 -9.09
C VAL A 153 -16.76 -14.59 -9.50
N GLY A 154 -16.26 -14.48 -10.73
CA GLY A 154 -15.22 -15.34 -11.26
C GLY A 154 -13.85 -15.06 -10.58
N PRO A 155 -13.08 -16.09 -10.19
CA PRO A 155 -11.80 -15.88 -9.49
C PRO A 155 -10.74 -15.19 -10.36
N ARG A 156 -10.79 -15.36 -11.68
CA ARG A 156 -9.86 -14.73 -12.63
C ARG A 156 -10.12 -13.22 -12.80
N GLU A 157 -11.36 -12.80 -12.57
CA GLU A 157 -11.80 -11.41 -12.71
C GLU A 157 -11.60 -10.58 -11.44
N ARG A 158 -11.14 -11.18 -10.33
CA ARG A 158 -11.02 -10.53 -9.01
C ARG A 158 -10.31 -9.18 -9.07
N GLY A 159 -9.21 -9.09 -9.81
CA GLY A 159 -8.44 -7.85 -9.94
C GLY A 159 -9.20 -6.75 -10.67
N ALA A 160 -9.76 -7.07 -11.85
CA ALA A 160 -10.53 -6.13 -12.66
C ALA A 160 -11.83 -5.71 -11.95
N PHE A 161 -12.50 -6.65 -11.29
CA PHE A 161 -13.69 -6.38 -10.49
C PHE A 161 -13.38 -5.41 -9.33
N LYS A 162 -12.26 -5.59 -8.62
CA LYS A 162 -11.84 -4.64 -7.57
C LYS A 162 -11.61 -3.24 -8.10
N GLN A 163 -10.99 -3.11 -9.28
CA GLN A 163 -10.80 -1.79 -9.91
C GLN A 163 -12.15 -1.15 -10.26
N ALA A 164 -13.08 -1.93 -10.82
CA ALA A 164 -14.43 -1.46 -11.14
C ALA A 164 -15.20 -1.04 -9.87
N LEU A 165 -15.07 -1.79 -8.77
CA LEU A 165 -15.65 -1.45 -7.47
C LEU A 165 -15.10 -0.14 -6.89
N VAL A 166 -13.77 0.08 -6.98
CA VAL A 166 -13.12 1.33 -6.58
C VAL A 166 -13.64 2.51 -7.42
N ALA A 167 -13.77 2.33 -8.74
CA ALA A 167 -14.31 3.34 -9.64
C ALA A 167 -15.79 3.66 -9.35
N ALA A 168 -16.59 2.64 -9.00
CA ALA A 168 -17.98 2.79 -8.56
C ALA A 168 -18.11 3.42 -7.15
N GLY A 169 -17.00 3.59 -6.45
CA GLY A 169 -16.92 4.19 -5.12
C GLY A 169 -17.20 3.23 -3.95
N PHE A 170 -17.14 1.92 -4.17
CA PHE A 170 -17.36 0.88 -3.17
C PHE A 170 -16.17 -0.08 -3.12
N PRO A 171 -15.03 0.32 -2.53
CA PRO A 171 -13.88 -0.56 -2.43
C PRO A 171 -14.24 -1.85 -1.69
N ALA A 172 -13.84 -2.99 -2.24
CA ALA A 172 -14.03 -4.26 -1.58
C ALA A 172 -13.05 -4.44 -0.41
N GLU A 173 -13.55 -4.89 0.73
CA GLU A 173 -12.76 -5.64 1.69
C GLU A 173 -12.53 -7.04 1.12
N ASP A 174 -11.28 -7.34 0.78
CA ASP A 174 -10.95 -8.53 0.01
C ASP A 174 -10.38 -9.63 0.92
N LEU A 175 -11.24 -10.57 1.31
CA LEU A 175 -10.96 -11.69 2.21
C LEU A 175 -10.95 -13.03 1.45
N ALA A 176 -10.76 -13.03 0.14
CA ALA A 176 -10.67 -14.28 -0.63
C ALA A 176 -9.33 -15.01 -0.47
N GLY A 177 -8.42 -14.47 0.35
CA GLY A 177 -7.08 -14.98 0.60
C GLY A 177 -6.20 -15.03 -0.65
N TYR A 178 -5.05 -15.68 -0.53
CA TYR A 178 -4.13 -15.93 -1.64
C TYR A 178 -4.04 -17.42 -1.94
N VAL A 179 -3.63 -17.75 -3.15
CA VAL A 179 -3.21 -19.12 -3.45
C VAL A 179 -1.84 -19.30 -2.80
N ALA A 180 -1.68 -20.32 -1.96
CA ALA A 180 -0.41 -20.59 -1.30
C ALA A 180 0.67 -20.92 -2.35
N GLY A 181 1.85 -20.34 -2.18
CA GLY A 181 3.01 -20.67 -2.98
C GLY A 181 3.69 -21.96 -2.56
N GLU A 182 4.64 -22.41 -3.37
CA GLU A 182 5.55 -23.51 -3.02
C GLU A 182 6.37 -23.11 -1.76
N PRO A 183 6.40 -23.94 -0.70
CA PRO A 183 7.18 -23.66 0.49
C PRO A 183 8.67 -23.54 0.19
N PHE A 184 9.30 -22.49 0.70
CA PHE A 184 10.74 -22.28 0.61
C PHE A 184 11.20 -21.44 1.81
N PRO A 185 11.57 -22.09 2.93
CA PRO A 185 12.00 -21.38 4.12
C PRO A 185 13.27 -20.55 3.88
N VAL A 186 13.18 -19.25 4.16
CA VAL A 186 14.30 -18.32 4.13
C VAL A 186 14.51 -17.80 5.54
N ALA A 187 15.74 -17.84 6.03
CA ALA A 187 16.12 -17.26 7.32
C ALA A 187 17.09 -16.10 7.10
N LEU A 188 16.87 -14.98 7.79
CA LEU A 188 17.85 -13.91 7.88
C LEU A 188 19.01 -14.34 8.76
N ARG A 189 20.23 -13.93 8.39
CA ARG A 189 21.43 -14.23 9.19
C ARG A 189 21.58 -13.23 10.34
N GLU A 190 22.23 -13.64 11.41
CA GLU A 190 22.63 -12.73 12.50
C GLU A 190 23.88 -11.92 12.15
N SER A 191 24.69 -12.43 11.22
CA SER A 191 25.86 -11.76 10.64
C SER A 191 25.82 -11.91 9.14
N VAL A 192 26.18 -10.86 8.40
CA VAL A 192 26.30 -10.98 6.95
C VAL A 192 27.44 -11.96 6.60
N ALA A 193 27.35 -12.67 5.47
CA ALA A 193 28.44 -13.57 5.05
C ALA A 193 29.77 -12.84 4.86
N SER A 194 29.71 -11.54 4.54
CA SER A 194 30.89 -10.69 4.43
C SER A 194 31.53 -10.28 5.77
N GLY A 195 30.97 -10.65 6.92
CA GLY A 195 31.61 -10.50 8.24
C GLY A 195 30.83 -9.72 9.31
N PRO A 196 30.36 -8.48 9.08
CA PRO A 196 29.77 -7.67 10.15
C PRO A 196 28.42 -8.20 10.67
N ALA A 197 28.06 -7.80 11.89
CA ALA A 197 26.74 -8.08 12.44
C ALA A 197 25.64 -7.49 11.54
N PHE A 198 24.60 -8.28 11.28
CA PHE A 198 23.44 -7.86 10.50
C PHE A 198 22.25 -7.69 11.44
N VAL A 199 21.71 -6.48 11.50
CA VAL A 199 20.53 -6.19 12.30
C VAL A 199 19.48 -5.53 11.42
N VAL A 200 18.30 -6.14 11.36
CA VAL A 200 17.11 -5.51 10.80
C VAL A 200 16.63 -4.45 11.78
N ARG A 201 16.53 -3.20 11.31
CA ARG A 201 16.10 -2.07 12.14
C ARG A 201 14.62 -2.21 12.51
N ASP A 202 14.21 -1.65 13.65
CA ASP A 202 12.84 -1.81 14.16
C ASP A 202 11.77 -1.39 13.14
N TYR A 203 11.95 -0.24 12.47
CA TYR A 203 11.00 0.22 11.45
C TYR A 203 10.94 -0.71 10.23
N GLN A 204 12.03 -1.41 9.90
CA GLN A 204 12.08 -2.37 8.79
C GLN A 204 11.30 -3.64 9.16
N ARG A 205 11.48 -4.12 10.39
CA ARG A 205 10.75 -5.27 10.93
C ARG A 205 9.26 -4.96 11.03
N GLN A 206 8.89 -3.83 11.60
CA GLN A 206 7.50 -3.37 11.70
C GLN A 206 6.85 -3.24 10.32
N ALA A 207 7.58 -2.74 9.31
CA ALA A 207 7.05 -2.65 7.95
C ALA A 207 6.76 -4.04 7.34
N ALA A 208 7.66 -5.01 7.54
CA ALA A 208 7.47 -6.39 7.06
C ALA A 208 6.33 -7.10 7.81
N GLU A 209 6.23 -6.92 9.13
CA GLU A 209 5.15 -7.47 9.95
C GLU A 209 3.79 -6.87 9.61
N ALA A 210 3.73 -5.55 9.39
CA ALA A 210 2.52 -4.85 8.95
C ALA A 210 2.07 -5.29 7.56
N PHE A 211 3.00 -5.65 6.66
CA PHE A 211 2.66 -6.27 5.38
C PHE A 211 2.14 -7.70 5.56
N TYR A 212 2.79 -8.50 6.41
CA TYR A 212 2.47 -9.92 6.57
C TYR A 212 1.18 -10.17 7.37
N LEU A 213 0.88 -9.33 8.38
CA LEU A 213 -0.25 -9.46 9.31
C LEU A 213 -0.47 -10.92 9.79
N ALA A 214 0.61 -11.54 10.27
CA ALA A 214 0.62 -12.92 10.77
C ALA A 214 0.07 -13.97 9.79
N GLY A 215 0.15 -13.72 8.48
CA GLY A 215 -0.36 -14.62 7.45
C GLY A 215 -1.89 -14.65 7.32
N SER A 216 -2.59 -13.67 7.90
CA SER A 216 -4.04 -13.55 7.78
C SER A 216 -4.48 -13.16 6.36
N GLU A 217 -5.75 -13.38 6.03
CA GLU A 217 -6.33 -12.98 4.73
C GLU A 217 -6.28 -11.47 4.47
N ARG A 218 -6.07 -10.67 5.52
CA ARG A 218 -5.90 -9.22 5.46
C ARG A 218 -4.47 -8.77 5.15
N GLY A 219 -3.48 -9.66 5.35
CA GLY A 219 -2.06 -9.41 5.06
C GLY A 219 -1.67 -9.82 3.64
N GLY A 220 -0.37 -9.84 3.35
CA GLY A 220 0.21 -10.46 2.16
C GLY A 220 0.09 -9.65 0.86
N SER A 221 -0.53 -8.47 0.87
CA SER A 221 -0.54 -7.52 -0.25
C SER A 221 -0.56 -6.09 0.27
N GLY A 222 0.31 -5.25 -0.30
CA GLY A 222 0.39 -3.84 0.08
C GLY A 222 1.59 -3.15 -0.55
N VAL A 223 1.71 -1.85 -0.29
CA VAL A 223 2.86 -1.03 -0.72
C VAL A 223 3.58 -0.54 0.53
N VAL A 224 4.89 -0.81 0.60
CA VAL A 224 5.76 -0.26 1.64
C VAL A 224 6.59 0.87 1.05
N VAL A 225 6.34 2.10 1.50
CA VAL A 225 7.06 3.29 1.03
C VAL A 225 8.18 3.62 2.01
N LEU A 226 9.42 3.65 1.51
CA LEU A 226 10.61 4.03 2.29
C LEU A 226 11.50 4.96 1.46
N PRO A 227 12.18 5.94 2.09
CA PRO A 227 13.10 6.82 1.39
C PRO A 227 14.31 6.04 0.84
N CYS A 228 14.96 6.60 -0.18
CA CYS A 228 16.17 6.02 -0.74
C CYS A 228 17.22 5.80 0.36
N GLY A 229 17.86 4.63 0.37
CA GLY A 229 18.88 4.27 1.37
C GLY A 229 18.32 3.79 2.72
N ALA A 230 17.00 3.82 2.97
CA ALA A 230 16.41 3.28 4.21
C ALA A 230 16.36 1.74 4.27
N GLY A 231 16.86 1.05 3.25
CA GLY A 231 16.92 -0.41 3.19
C GLY A 231 15.63 -1.08 2.73
N LYS A 232 15.04 -0.60 1.62
CA LYS A 232 13.87 -1.23 0.96
C LYS A 232 14.09 -2.73 0.71
N THR A 233 15.27 -3.08 0.21
CA THR A 233 15.67 -4.49 0.01
C THR A 233 15.61 -5.30 1.31
N ILE A 234 16.05 -4.75 2.45
CA ILE A 234 16.04 -5.44 3.74
C ILE A 234 14.62 -5.76 4.20
N VAL A 235 13.66 -4.84 4.00
CA VAL A 235 12.25 -5.11 4.28
C VAL A 235 11.72 -6.24 3.39
N GLY A 236 12.10 -6.26 2.10
CA GLY A 236 11.76 -7.37 1.22
C GLY A 236 12.33 -8.71 1.69
N LEU A 237 13.58 -8.75 2.16
CA LEU A 237 14.17 -9.96 2.74
C LEU A 237 13.45 -10.42 4.02
N ALA A 238 13.07 -9.48 4.89
CA ALA A 238 12.28 -9.80 6.08
C ALA A 238 10.88 -10.31 5.72
N ALA A 239 10.25 -9.77 4.68
CA ALA A 239 8.98 -10.28 4.16
C ALA A 239 9.13 -11.70 3.58
N MET A 240 10.24 -12.00 2.89
CA MET A 240 10.54 -13.35 2.41
C MET A 240 10.68 -14.36 3.56
N GLU A 241 11.33 -13.98 4.66
CA GLU A 241 11.44 -14.82 5.86
C GLU A 241 10.06 -15.10 6.48
N LEU A 242 9.24 -14.06 6.67
CA LEU A 242 7.91 -14.19 7.25
C LEU A 242 6.97 -15.06 6.38
N VAL A 243 7.04 -14.90 5.06
CA VAL A 243 6.19 -15.65 4.12
C VAL A 243 6.69 -17.08 3.91
N GLY A 244 8.00 -17.31 3.87
CA GLY A 244 8.59 -18.66 3.79
C GLY A 244 8.22 -19.47 2.55
N GLN A 245 7.99 -18.79 1.42
CA GLN A 245 7.58 -19.41 0.14
C GLN A 245 8.43 -18.87 -1.02
N THR A 246 8.35 -19.57 -2.16
CA THR A 246 9.04 -19.14 -3.38
C THR A 246 8.69 -17.70 -3.75
N THR A 247 9.69 -16.93 -4.18
CA THR A 247 9.59 -15.48 -4.36
C THR A 247 10.03 -15.06 -5.75
N LEU A 248 9.20 -14.25 -6.41
CA LEU A 248 9.55 -13.55 -7.64
C LEU A 248 9.84 -12.08 -7.34
N VAL A 249 11.03 -11.59 -7.68
CA VAL A 249 11.41 -10.18 -7.50
C VAL A 249 11.56 -9.49 -8.85
N LEU A 250 10.79 -8.43 -9.05
CA LEU A 250 10.82 -7.58 -10.24
C LEU A 250 11.57 -6.30 -9.92
N THR A 251 12.56 -5.96 -10.74
CA THR A 251 13.35 -4.75 -10.56
C THR A 251 13.41 -3.90 -11.84
N THR A 252 13.86 -2.66 -11.71
CA THR A 252 13.96 -1.71 -12.83
C THR A 252 15.09 -2.00 -13.81
N SER A 253 16.13 -2.71 -13.38
CA SER A 253 17.34 -2.91 -14.19
C SER A 253 18.12 -4.16 -13.83
N LEU A 254 18.99 -4.63 -14.72
CA LEU A 254 19.91 -5.73 -14.45
C LEU A 254 20.89 -5.43 -13.31
N THR A 255 21.24 -4.15 -13.10
CA THR A 255 22.06 -3.73 -11.95
C THR A 255 21.31 -3.95 -10.64
N ALA A 256 20.02 -3.63 -10.59
CA ALA A 256 19.18 -3.90 -9.43
C ALA A 256 19.00 -5.41 -9.18
N VAL A 257 18.85 -6.22 -10.24
CA VAL A 257 18.89 -7.70 -10.13
C VAL A 257 20.17 -8.18 -9.46
N LYS A 258 21.34 -7.71 -9.92
CA LYS A 258 22.64 -8.08 -9.33
C LYS A 258 22.76 -7.64 -7.87
N GLN A 259 22.23 -6.46 -7.54
CA GLN A 259 22.17 -5.97 -6.15
C GLN A 259 21.32 -6.89 -5.28
N TRP A 260 20.09 -7.21 -5.69
CA TRP A 260 19.21 -8.16 -4.99
C TRP A 260 19.88 -9.51 -4.78
N ARG A 261 20.51 -10.06 -5.82
CA ARG A 261 21.27 -11.32 -5.73
C ARG A 261 22.35 -11.25 -4.66
N ARG A 262 23.14 -10.17 -4.61
CA ARG A 262 24.18 -9.98 -3.61
C ARG A 262 23.59 -9.89 -2.20
N GLU A 263 22.54 -9.10 -2.01
CA GLU A 263 21.90 -8.93 -0.69
C GLU A 263 21.30 -10.24 -0.18
N LEU A 264 20.63 -11.01 -1.04
CA LEU A 264 20.11 -12.35 -0.72
C LEU A 264 21.22 -13.28 -0.23
N LEU A 265 22.29 -13.41 -1.00
CA LEU A 265 23.41 -14.31 -0.67
C LEU A 265 24.20 -13.88 0.56
N ASP A 266 24.26 -12.58 0.83
CA ASP A 266 25.00 -12.02 1.95
C ASP A 266 24.21 -12.10 3.26
N LYS A 267 22.88 -11.90 3.22
CA LYS A 267 22.05 -11.66 4.41
C LYS A 267 21.04 -12.75 4.75
N THR A 268 20.89 -13.76 3.89
CA THR A 268 19.90 -14.83 4.10
C THR A 268 20.50 -16.23 4.00
N SER A 269 19.73 -17.26 4.36
CA SER A 269 20.09 -18.67 4.21
C SER A 269 20.05 -19.19 2.76
N VAL A 270 19.59 -18.39 1.80
CA VAL A 270 19.42 -18.78 0.40
C VAL A 270 20.77 -19.13 -0.24
N ARG A 271 20.83 -20.24 -0.99
CA ARG A 271 22.05 -20.68 -1.67
C ARG A 271 22.14 -20.09 -3.09
N PRO A 272 23.35 -19.97 -3.66
CA PRO A 272 23.53 -19.51 -5.04
C PRO A 272 22.68 -20.24 -6.09
N ASP A 273 22.50 -21.55 -5.92
CA ASP A 273 21.75 -22.42 -6.85
C ASP A 273 20.23 -22.26 -6.73
N ASP A 274 19.75 -21.70 -5.61
CA ASP A 274 18.32 -21.41 -5.39
C ASP A 274 17.88 -20.11 -6.07
N ILE A 275 18.83 -19.27 -6.52
CA ILE A 275 18.58 -17.98 -7.15
C ILE A 275 18.72 -18.06 -8.67
N ALA A 276 17.58 -17.99 -9.37
CA ALA A 276 17.54 -17.88 -10.81
C ALA A 276 17.38 -16.42 -11.28
N GLU A 277 17.86 -16.16 -12.49
CA GLU A 277 17.66 -14.90 -13.20
C GLU A 277 16.82 -15.17 -14.44
N TYR A 278 15.71 -14.44 -14.55
CA TYR A 278 14.85 -14.44 -15.73
C TYR A 278 15.03 -13.09 -16.45
N THR A 279 15.89 -13.08 -17.46
CA THR A 279 16.32 -11.90 -18.23
C THR A 279 16.31 -12.24 -19.72
N GLY A 280 16.67 -11.27 -20.59
CA GLY A 280 16.80 -11.53 -22.02
C GLY A 280 17.86 -12.60 -22.36
N GLU A 281 18.88 -12.77 -21.52
CA GLU A 281 19.98 -13.72 -21.73
C GLU A 281 19.70 -15.10 -21.14
N ARG A 282 18.94 -15.17 -20.03
CA ARG A 282 18.69 -16.41 -19.28
C ARG A 282 17.22 -16.48 -18.91
N LYS A 283 16.55 -17.59 -19.22
CA LYS A 283 15.12 -17.78 -18.93
C LYS A 283 14.92 -18.88 -17.89
N ASN A 284 15.71 -18.82 -16.82
CA ASN A 284 15.69 -19.83 -15.76
C ASN A 284 14.76 -19.39 -14.64
N THR A 285 14.15 -20.36 -13.95
CA THR A 285 13.34 -20.14 -12.76
C THR A 285 13.81 -21.02 -11.62
N GLY A 286 13.89 -20.44 -10.42
CA GLY A 286 14.28 -21.10 -9.18
C GLY A 286 13.37 -20.68 -8.02
N PRO A 287 13.57 -21.24 -6.81
CA PRO A 287 12.80 -20.86 -5.63
C PRO A 287 12.77 -19.35 -5.36
N VAL A 288 13.91 -18.67 -5.62
CA VAL A 288 13.96 -17.21 -5.73
C VAL A 288 14.29 -16.87 -7.17
N THR A 289 13.42 -16.12 -7.84
CA THR A 289 13.66 -15.68 -9.22
C THR A 289 13.71 -14.17 -9.29
N LEU A 290 14.78 -13.65 -9.90
CA LEU A 290 14.99 -12.22 -10.10
C LEU A 290 14.78 -11.87 -11.56
N THR A 291 13.99 -10.84 -11.83
CA THR A 291 13.67 -10.39 -13.19
C THR A 291 13.59 -8.87 -13.27
N THR A 292 13.43 -8.36 -14.49
CA THR A 292 13.23 -6.94 -14.74
C THR A 292 11.84 -6.65 -15.30
N TYR A 293 11.31 -5.45 -15.06
CA TYR A 293 10.06 -5.02 -15.70
C TYR A 293 10.16 -5.02 -17.23
N GLN A 294 11.35 -4.71 -17.76
CA GLN A 294 11.59 -4.61 -19.19
C GLN A 294 11.38 -5.95 -19.90
N ILE A 295 11.82 -7.08 -19.33
CA ILE A 295 11.61 -8.38 -19.97
C ILE A 295 10.14 -8.79 -19.92
N LEU A 296 9.43 -8.48 -18.83
CA LEU A 296 8.00 -8.79 -18.68
C LEU A 296 7.10 -7.98 -19.61
N THR A 297 7.48 -6.73 -19.90
CA THR A 297 6.76 -5.83 -20.80
C THR A 297 7.28 -5.89 -22.24
N TRP A 298 8.27 -6.74 -22.53
CA TRP A 298 8.75 -6.96 -23.88
C TRP A 298 7.67 -7.61 -24.74
N ARG A 299 7.56 -7.12 -25.98
CA ARG A 299 6.65 -7.62 -27.02
C ARG A 299 7.31 -7.42 -28.38
N ALA A 300 7.06 -8.34 -29.30
CA ALA A 300 7.64 -8.29 -30.64
C ALA A 300 7.08 -7.11 -31.45
N ASP A 301 5.81 -6.78 -31.22
CA ASP A 301 5.06 -5.72 -31.86
C ASP A 301 4.28 -4.90 -30.82
N ARG A 302 3.82 -3.69 -31.19
CA ARG A 302 3.19 -2.75 -30.23
C ARG A 302 1.78 -3.15 -29.79
N GLU A 303 1.14 -4.11 -30.45
CA GLU A 303 -0.22 -4.56 -30.12
C GLU A 303 -0.24 -6.03 -29.67
N GLY A 304 0.88 -6.73 -29.82
CA GLY A 304 1.02 -8.12 -29.45
C GLY A 304 1.04 -8.36 -27.96
N GLU A 305 0.89 -9.64 -27.65
CA GLU A 305 0.88 -10.15 -26.28
C GLU A 305 2.23 -9.96 -25.59
N PHE A 306 2.21 -10.03 -24.26
CA PHE A 306 3.41 -10.01 -23.43
C PHE A 306 3.81 -11.46 -23.10
N PRO A 307 4.66 -12.12 -23.93
CA PRO A 307 4.95 -13.56 -23.79
C PRO A 307 5.58 -13.91 -22.45
N HIS A 308 6.28 -12.95 -21.83
CA HIS A 308 6.95 -13.17 -20.56
C HIS A 308 6.03 -13.05 -19.34
N LEU A 309 4.76 -12.63 -19.49
CA LEU A 309 3.78 -12.69 -18.40
C LEU A 309 3.50 -14.12 -17.92
N GLU A 310 3.81 -15.13 -18.74
CA GLU A 310 3.79 -16.53 -18.33
C GLU A 310 4.69 -16.81 -17.12
N LEU A 311 5.70 -15.97 -16.84
CA LEU A 311 6.55 -16.09 -15.66
C LEU A 311 5.74 -16.09 -14.36
N PHE A 312 4.64 -15.33 -14.28
CA PHE A 312 3.74 -15.33 -13.12
C PHE A 312 3.03 -16.67 -12.91
N ARG A 313 3.01 -17.53 -13.92
CA ARG A 313 2.43 -18.88 -13.91
C ARG A 313 3.49 -19.99 -13.94
N ALA A 314 4.77 -19.64 -14.13
CA ALA A 314 5.85 -20.60 -14.24
C ALA A 314 6.09 -21.37 -12.92
N ARG A 315 5.70 -20.79 -11.78
CA ARG A 315 5.67 -21.42 -10.46
C ARG A 315 4.51 -20.91 -9.64
N SER A 316 4.16 -21.66 -8.60
CA SER A 316 3.28 -21.19 -7.53
C SER A 316 4.05 -20.22 -6.64
N TRP A 317 4.22 -18.98 -7.08
CA TRP A 317 4.87 -17.94 -6.30
C TRP A 317 4.05 -17.65 -5.03
N GLY A 318 4.71 -17.68 -3.88
CA GLY A 318 4.08 -17.28 -2.61
C GLY A 318 4.22 -15.79 -2.31
N LEU A 319 5.27 -15.17 -2.86
CA LEU A 319 5.52 -13.74 -2.76
C LEU A 319 5.97 -13.17 -4.10
N VAL A 320 5.44 -12.00 -4.45
CA VAL A 320 5.93 -11.21 -5.58
C VAL A 320 6.34 -9.84 -5.04
N ILE A 321 7.62 -9.50 -5.20
CA ILE A 321 8.17 -8.20 -4.79
C ILE A 321 8.34 -7.34 -6.03
N TYR A 322 7.70 -6.18 -6.02
CA TYR A 322 7.85 -5.13 -7.01
C TYR A 322 8.76 -4.05 -6.44
N ASP A 323 10.00 -3.97 -6.91
CA ASP A 323 10.97 -2.96 -6.46
C ASP A 323 10.83 -1.66 -7.27
N GLU A 324 11.00 -0.52 -6.60
CA GLU A 324 10.89 0.84 -7.16
C GLU A 324 9.61 1.11 -8.00
N VAL A 325 8.44 0.80 -7.43
CA VAL A 325 7.13 1.16 -8.02
C VAL A 325 6.89 2.65 -7.80
N HIS A 326 6.90 3.45 -8.86
CA HIS A 326 6.69 4.90 -8.85
C HIS A 326 5.65 5.34 -9.87
#